data_AF-A0A1F9LUG2-F1
#
_entry.id   AF-A0A1F9LUG2-F1
#
_cell.length_a   1.000
_cell.length_b   1.000
_cell.length_c   1.000
_cell.angle_alpha   90.00
_cell.angle_beta   90.00
_cell.angle_gamma   90.00
#
_symmetry.space_group_name_H-M   'P 1'
#
loop_
_entity.id
_entity.type
_entity.pdbx_description
1 polymer ?
#
loop_
_entity_poly.entity_id
_entity_poly.type
_entity_poly.pdbx_seq_one_letter_code
_entity_poly.pdbx_strand_id
1 'polypeptide(L)'
;MDWIRNFFRPQWQHSSPEVRIEALGKITDESVLAKVASNDSAEKVRLAAVERLSSPELLSQVARNEEEKHWIRKKAVQGIHDQDLLKKLSMESDSSEVAETSTQKIFDQSVLAEIAQKAVSYTARRCAVDQLTSLEYLLVIARHHQDGNIVKGAFSRIKAVAPVLLEELFREFENPDLRFYILRHLLSVALQTQLLAEFERLHPSYTTQVLKELPCNDCNGKGMINRGMEWTDCYPCGGKGYVMEYVSISAREALQK
;
A
#
# COMPACT_ATOMS: atom_id res chain seq x y z
N MET A 1 -38.09 33.60 -7.84
CA MET A 1 -38.87 32.85 -8.84
C MET A 1 -38.16 31.54 -9.19
N ASP A 2 -37.99 30.64 -8.22
CA ASP A 2 -37.33 29.35 -8.48
C ASP A 2 -38.32 28.28 -8.95
N TRP A 3 -39.62 28.45 -8.63
CA TRP A 3 -40.66 27.48 -8.96
C TRP A 3 -40.91 27.31 -10.47
N ILE A 4 -40.87 28.40 -11.26
CA ILE A 4 -41.03 28.32 -12.73
C ILE A 4 -39.86 27.56 -13.37
N ARG A 5 -38.63 27.79 -12.89
CA ARG A 5 -37.44 27.10 -13.41
C ARG A 5 -37.45 25.61 -13.09
N ASN A 6 -37.93 25.23 -11.91
CA ASN A 6 -38.04 23.82 -11.49
C ASN A 6 -39.11 23.04 -12.28
N PHE A 7 -40.13 23.71 -12.81
CA PHE A 7 -41.21 23.05 -13.57
C PHE A 7 -40.76 22.54 -14.95
N PHE A 8 -39.81 23.21 -15.60
CA PHE A 8 -39.34 22.86 -16.94
C PHE A 8 -38.03 22.06 -16.98
N ARG A 9 -37.34 21.89 -15.84
CA ARG A 9 -36.11 21.10 -15.76
C ARG A 9 -36.43 19.63 -15.44
N PRO A 10 -35.61 18.68 -15.93
CA PRO A 10 -35.67 17.30 -15.45
C PRO A 10 -35.55 17.26 -13.92
N GLN A 11 -36.26 16.33 -13.26
CA GLN A 11 -36.32 16.27 -11.80
C GLN A 11 -34.95 16.04 -11.14
N TRP A 12 -34.00 15.43 -11.86
CA TRP A 12 -32.62 15.26 -11.41
C TRP A 12 -31.79 16.57 -11.42
N GLN A 13 -32.34 17.69 -11.89
CA GLN A 13 -31.76 19.04 -11.80
C GLN A 13 -32.55 19.99 -10.88
N HIS A 14 -33.49 19.45 -10.11
CA HIS A 14 -34.32 20.22 -9.19
C HIS A 14 -33.48 20.89 -8.09
N SER A 15 -33.91 22.04 -7.56
CA SER A 15 -33.16 22.77 -6.53
C SER A 15 -33.03 22.00 -5.20
N SER A 16 -34.06 21.25 -4.80
CA SER A 16 -34.03 20.35 -3.63
C SER A 16 -33.24 19.06 -3.93
N PRO A 17 -32.21 18.73 -3.12
CA PRO A 17 -31.47 17.47 -3.25
C PRO A 17 -32.34 16.21 -3.09
N GLU A 18 -33.38 16.26 -2.27
CA GLU A 18 -34.27 15.13 -1.99
C GLU A 18 -35.05 14.74 -3.26
N VAL A 19 -35.57 15.73 -3.99
CA VAL A 19 -36.24 15.51 -5.28
C VAL A 19 -35.25 14.94 -6.31
N ARG A 20 -34.00 15.43 -6.32
CA ARG A 20 -32.98 14.89 -7.22
C ARG A 20 -32.70 13.42 -6.92
N ILE A 21 -32.51 13.04 -5.65
CA ILE A 21 -32.28 11.64 -5.22
C ILE A 21 -33.44 10.74 -5.65
N GLU A 22 -34.70 11.17 -5.45
CA GLU A 22 -35.86 10.40 -5.88
C GLU A 22 -35.86 10.22 -7.42
N ALA A 23 -35.53 11.28 -8.15
CA ALA A 23 -35.46 11.25 -9.60
C ALA A 23 -34.41 10.25 -10.11
N LEU A 24 -33.27 10.09 -9.41
CA LEU A 24 -32.23 9.12 -9.80
C LEU A 24 -32.75 7.68 -9.85
N GLY A 25 -33.75 7.34 -9.02
CA GLY A 25 -34.38 6.01 -9.06
C GLY A 25 -35.13 5.69 -10.35
N LYS A 26 -35.41 6.69 -11.18
CA LYS A 26 -36.17 6.55 -12.44
C LYS A 26 -35.28 6.71 -13.68
N ILE A 27 -33.98 6.97 -13.50
CA ILE A 27 -33.03 7.17 -14.60
C ILE A 27 -32.43 5.82 -15.00
N THR A 28 -32.54 5.50 -16.28
CA THR A 28 -31.90 4.31 -16.90
C THR A 28 -30.65 4.67 -17.72
N ASP A 29 -30.50 5.94 -18.08
CA ASP A 29 -29.33 6.44 -18.81
C ASP A 29 -28.15 6.62 -17.84
N GLU A 30 -27.20 5.68 -17.89
CA GLU A 30 -26.02 5.71 -17.02
C GLU A 30 -25.13 6.92 -17.26
N SER A 31 -25.16 7.55 -18.44
CA SER A 31 -24.40 8.78 -18.70
C SER A 31 -24.91 9.96 -17.87
N VAL A 32 -26.23 10.01 -17.63
CA VAL A 32 -26.85 11.01 -16.75
C VAL A 32 -26.47 10.72 -15.30
N LEU A 33 -26.53 9.45 -14.87
CA LEU A 33 -26.10 9.05 -13.53
C LEU A 33 -24.62 9.40 -13.29
N ALA A 34 -23.73 9.13 -14.24
CA ALA A 34 -22.30 9.47 -14.13
C ALA A 34 -22.07 10.98 -14.06
N LYS A 35 -22.83 11.76 -14.82
CA LYS A 35 -22.77 13.23 -14.77
C LYS A 35 -23.20 13.75 -13.40
N VAL A 36 -24.28 13.22 -12.82
CA VAL A 36 -24.74 13.58 -11.48
C VAL A 36 -23.71 13.15 -10.43
N ALA A 37 -23.21 11.91 -10.52
CA ALA A 37 -22.20 11.35 -9.63
C ALA A 37 -20.93 12.20 -9.56
N SER A 38 -20.55 12.87 -10.66
CA SER A 38 -19.32 13.66 -10.73
C SER A 38 -19.51 15.14 -10.39
N ASN A 39 -20.72 15.71 -10.57
CA ASN A 39 -20.89 17.17 -10.60
C ASN A 39 -22.01 17.70 -9.70
N ASP A 40 -22.83 16.86 -9.06
CA ASP A 40 -23.91 17.37 -8.20
C ASP A 40 -23.33 18.11 -6.98
N SER A 41 -23.91 19.26 -6.64
CA SER A 41 -23.44 20.08 -5.52
C SER A 41 -23.65 19.41 -4.16
N ALA A 42 -24.61 18.50 -4.05
CA ALA A 42 -24.91 17.79 -2.81
C ALA A 42 -24.26 16.40 -2.82
N GLU A 43 -23.39 16.15 -1.84
CA GLU A 43 -22.63 14.88 -1.72
C GLU A 43 -23.54 13.65 -1.63
N LYS A 44 -24.69 13.77 -0.95
CA LYS A 44 -25.69 12.70 -0.86
C LYS A 44 -26.28 12.32 -2.22
N VAL A 45 -26.45 13.29 -3.12
CA VAL A 45 -26.96 13.06 -4.48
C VAL A 45 -25.88 12.37 -5.32
N ARG A 46 -24.62 12.82 -5.21
CA ARG A 46 -23.48 12.16 -5.89
C ARG A 46 -23.35 10.69 -5.46
N LEU A 47 -23.38 10.42 -4.16
CA LEU A 47 -23.33 9.05 -3.64
C LEU A 47 -24.50 8.19 -4.16
N ALA A 48 -25.73 8.72 -4.11
CA ALA A 48 -26.91 8.01 -4.61
C ALA A 48 -26.85 7.73 -6.12
N ALA A 49 -26.17 8.57 -6.89
CA ALA A 49 -25.92 8.33 -8.31
C ALA A 49 -24.86 7.24 -8.53
N VAL A 50 -23.76 7.26 -7.78
CA VAL A 50 -22.73 6.19 -7.83
C VAL A 50 -23.32 4.83 -7.48
N GLU A 51 -24.20 4.76 -6.49
CA GLU A 51 -24.86 3.51 -6.08
C GLU A 51 -25.78 2.90 -7.15
N ARG A 52 -26.14 3.68 -8.18
CA ARG A 52 -26.99 3.24 -9.28
C ARG A 52 -26.21 2.95 -10.56
N LEU A 53 -24.94 3.33 -10.62
CA LEU A 53 -24.08 3.00 -11.75
C LEU A 53 -23.74 1.51 -11.74
N SER A 54 -23.87 0.87 -12.89
CA SER A 54 -23.51 -0.53 -13.14
C SER A 54 -22.37 -0.66 -14.15
N SER A 55 -22.19 0.29 -15.07
CA SER A 55 -21.04 0.31 -15.98
C SER A 55 -19.71 0.40 -15.21
N PRO A 56 -18.82 -0.60 -15.35
CA PRO A 56 -17.48 -0.57 -14.77
C PRO A 56 -16.66 0.63 -15.23
N GLU A 57 -16.82 1.07 -16.48
CA GLU A 57 -16.10 2.19 -17.08
C GLU A 57 -16.50 3.52 -16.44
N LEU A 58 -17.82 3.74 -16.26
CA LEU A 58 -18.33 4.95 -15.61
C LEU A 58 -17.96 4.99 -14.11
N LEU A 59 -18.03 3.85 -13.42
CA LEU A 59 -17.51 3.73 -12.06
C LEU A 59 -16.01 4.02 -11.98
N SER A 60 -15.23 3.53 -12.95
CA SER A 60 -13.80 3.80 -13.05
C SER A 60 -13.51 5.29 -13.29
N GLN A 61 -14.34 5.98 -14.08
CA GLN A 61 -14.26 7.43 -14.28
C GLN A 61 -14.49 8.18 -12.96
N VAL A 62 -15.53 7.83 -12.20
CA VAL A 62 -15.80 8.46 -10.90
C VAL A 62 -14.65 8.19 -9.92
N ALA A 63 -14.12 6.97 -9.88
CA ALA A 63 -12.99 6.61 -9.01
C ALA A 63 -11.73 7.43 -9.32
N ARG A 64 -11.50 7.79 -10.59
CA ARG A 64 -10.34 8.58 -11.03
C ARG A 64 -10.50 10.10 -10.85
N ASN A 65 -11.71 10.60 -10.58
CA ASN A 65 -11.92 12.03 -10.41
C ASN A 65 -11.28 12.53 -9.10
N GLU A 66 -10.24 13.37 -9.21
CA GLU A 66 -9.50 13.91 -8.07
C GLU A 66 -10.27 14.95 -7.27
N GLU A 67 -11.23 15.64 -7.90
CA GLU A 67 -12.10 16.62 -7.23
C GLU A 67 -13.13 15.93 -6.31
N GLU A 68 -13.35 14.63 -6.52
CA GLU A 68 -14.32 13.87 -5.76
C GLU A 68 -13.77 13.47 -4.37
N LYS A 69 -14.68 13.43 -3.39
CA LYS A 69 -14.37 13.00 -2.04
C LYS A 69 -13.92 11.55 -2.02
N HIS A 70 -12.93 11.30 -1.18
CA HIS A 70 -12.25 10.02 -1.00
C HIS A 70 -13.27 8.84 -0.83
N TRP A 71 -14.29 8.99 0.02
CA TRP A 71 -15.32 7.97 0.23
C TRP A 71 -16.23 7.71 -1.00
N ILE A 72 -16.50 8.71 -1.84
CA ILE A 72 -17.29 8.51 -3.08
C ILE A 72 -16.44 7.75 -4.10
N ARG A 73 -15.15 8.10 -4.23
CA ARG A 73 -14.22 7.37 -5.09
C ARG A 73 -14.08 5.91 -4.66
N LYS A 74 -13.95 5.66 -3.35
CA LYS A 74 -13.96 4.32 -2.78
C LYS A 74 -15.25 3.57 -3.09
N LYS A 75 -16.42 4.21 -2.92
CA LYS A 75 -17.71 3.62 -3.27
C LYS A 75 -17.78 3.24 -4.75
N ALA A 76 -17.25 4.08 -5.64
CA ALA A 76 -17.18 3.76 -7.06
C ALA A 76 -16.32 2.52 -7.32
N VAL A 77 -15.13 2.43 -6.75
CA VAL A 77 -14.27 1.23 -6.84
C VAL A 77 -14.97 -0.02 -6.28
N GLN A 78 -15.73 0.13 -5.19
CA GLN A 78 -16.47 -0.99 -4.59
C GLN A 78 -17.50 -1.58 -5.55
N GLY A 79 -18.12 -0.77 -6.43
CA GLY A 79 -19.04 -1.23 -7.47
C GLY A 79 -18.37 -1.89 -8.68
N ILE A 80 -17.06 -1.75 -8.86
CA ILE A 80 -16.34 -2.37 -9.98
C ILE A 80 -16.11 -3.85 -9.67
N HIS A 81 -16.49 -4.73 -10.58
CA HIS A 81 -16.24 -6.18 -10.49
C HIS A 81 -15.30 -6.71 -11.57
N ASP A 82 -15.04 -5.92 -12.60
CA ASP A 82 -14.11 -6.22 -13.68
C ASP A 82 -12.66 -6.26 -13.15
N GLN A 83 -12.00 -7.41 -13.26
CA GLN A 83 -10.66 -7.64 -12.72
C GLN A 83 -9.57 -6.87 -13.49
N ASP A 84 -9.75 -6.63 -14.78
CA ASP A 84 -8.76 -5.89 -15.59
C ASP A 84 -8.80 -4.40 -15.26
N LEU A 85 -10.00 -3.83 -15.07
CA LEU A 85 -10.16 -2.45 -14.61
C LEU A 85 -9.67 -2.27 -13.18
N LEU A 86 -9.93 -3.22 -12.29
CA LEU A 86 -9.38 -3.20 -10.92
C LEU A 86 -7.86 -3.24 -10.95
N LYS A 87 -7.25 -4.15 -11.74
CA LYS A 87 -5.80 -4.22 -11.93
C LYS A 87 -5.25 -2.89 -12.42
N LYS A 88 -5.88 -2.31 -13.44
CA LYS A 88 -5.47 -1.01 -13.98
C LYS A 88 -5.48 0.09 -12.92
N LEU A 89 -6.54 0.16 -12.12
CA LEU A 89 -6.63 1.13 -11.01
C LEU A 89 -5.57 0.86 -9.93
N SER A 90 -5.29 -0.40 -9.59
CA SER A 90 -4.26 -0.77 -8.62
C SER A 90 -2.85 -0.38 -9.08
N MET A 91 -2.58 -0.51 -10.38
CA MET A 91 -1.27 -0.24 -10.97
C MET A 91 -0.99 1.26 -11.15
N GLU A 92 -1.99 2.02 -11.61
CA GLU A 92 -1.80 3.37 -12.16
C GLU A 92 -2.30 4.51 -11.26
N SER A 93 -3.14 4.22 -10.26
CA SER A 93 -3.77 5.30 -9.46
C SER A 93 -2.79 5.96 -8.49
N ASP A 94 -2.66 7.29 -8.61
CA ASP A 94 -1.94 8.14 -7.63
C ASP A 94 -2.68 8.28 -6.30
N SER A 95 -3.99 8.00 -6.28
CA SER A 95 -4.75 7.94 -5.02
C SER A 95 -4.51 6.62 -4.31
N SER A 96 -3.88 6.70 -3.14
CA SER A 96 -3.63 5.56 -2.26
C SER A 96 -4.89 4.79 -1.88
N GLU A 97 -6.03 5.46 -1.71
CA GLU A 97 -7.30 4.82 -1.35
C GLU A 97 -7.90 4.04 -2.53
N VAL A 98 -7.86 4.61 -3.73
CA VAL A 98 -8.35 3.94 -4.95
C VAL A 98 -7.46 2.76 -5.29
N ALA A 99 -6.15 2.94 -5.19
CA ALA A 99 -5.18 1.88 -5.43
C ALA A 99 -5.32 0.74 -4.41
N GLU A 100 -5.45 1.05 -3.12
CA GLU A 100 -5.67 0.05 -2.08
C GLU A 100 -7.03 -0.67 -2.23
N THR A 101 -8.13 0.07 -2.38
CA THR A 101 -9.48 -0.53 -2.49
C THR A 101 -9.60 -1.41 -3.74
N SER A 102 -8.97 -1.02 -4.86
CA SER A 102 -8.95 -1.85 -6.06
C SER A 102 -8.11 -3.11 -5.84
N THR A 103 -6.94 -2.98 -5.21
CA THR A 103 -6.05 -4.12 -4.92
C THR A 103 -6.73 -5.13 -3.98
N GLN A 104 -7.49 -4.67 -2.98
CA GLN A 104 -8.28 -5.52 -2.07
C GLN A 104 -9.35 -6.38 -2.78
N LYS A 105 -9.72 -6.01 -4.01
CA LYS A 105 -10.72 -6.72 -4.82
C LYS A 105 -10.09 -7.64 -5.88
N ILE A 106 -8.76 -7.70 -5.95
CA ILE A 106 -8.02 -8.64 -6.79
C ILE A 106 -7.81 -9.95 -6.03
N PHE A 107 -8.15 -11.07 -6.65
CA PHE A 107 -7.95 -12.40 -6.08
C PHE A 107 -6.93 -13.26 -6.83
N ASP A 108 -6.61 -12.91 -8.09
CA ASP A 108 -5.59 -13.62 -8.86
C ASP A 108 -4.19 -13.37 -8.28
N GLN A 109 -3.51 -14.44 -7.88
CA GLN A 109 -2.20 -14.36 -7.22
C GLN A 109 -1.10 -13.85 -8.16
N SER A 110 -1.18 -14.12 -9.46
CA SER A 110 -0.22 -13.61 -10.45
C SER A 110 -0.39 -12.10 -10.65
N VAL A 111 -1.64 -11.61 -10.67
CA VAL A 111 -1.94 -10.18 -10.75
C VAL A 111 -1.50 -9.47 -9.47
N LEU A 112 -1.75 -10.04 -8.29
CA LEU A 112 -1.24 -9.50 -7.03
C LEU A 112 0.29 -9.43 -7.02
N ALA A 113 0.98 -10.45 -7.52
CA ALA A 113 2.44 -10.44 -7.62
C ALA A 113 2.94 -9.34 -8.56
N GLU A 114 2.26 -9.11 -9.68
CA GLU A 114 2.58 -8.01 -10.58
C GLU A 114 2.36 -6.64 -9.93
N ILE A 115 1.23 -6.44 -9.24
CA ILE A 115 0.93 -5.22 -8.49
C ILE A 115 2.00 -4.98 -7.43
N ALA A 116 2.35 -6.00 -6.65
CA ALA A 116 3.38 -5.94 -5.62
C ALA A 116 4.74 -5.47 -6.17
N GLN A 117 5.09 -5.87 -7.39
CA GLN A 117 6.37 -5.56 -8.02
C GLN A 117 6.40 -4.18 -8.71
N LYS A 118 5.27 -3.75 -9.29
CA LYS A 118 5.27 -2.67 -10.29
C LYS A 118 4.30 -1.52 -10.03
N ALA A 119 3.33 -1.66 -9.13
CA ALA A 119 2.34 -0.62 -8.91
C ALA A 119 2.99 0.69 -8.46
N VAL A 120 2.50 1.82 -8.99
CA VAL A 120 3.01 3.16 -8.66
C VAL A 120 2.83 3.43 -7.16
N SER A 121 1.62 3.17 -6.64
CA SER A 121 1.31 3.37 -5.23
C SER A 121 1.97 2.33 -4.33
N TYR A 122 2.71 2.80 -3.33
CA TYR A 122 3.20 1.96 -2.24
C TYR A 122 2.08 1.22 -1.50
N THR A 123 0.90 1.85 -1.32
CA THR A 123 -0.22 1.20 -0.61
C THR A 123 -0.76 0.01 -1.39
N ALA A 124 -0.81 0.09 -2.72
CA ALA A 124 -1.16 -1.03 -3.58
C ALA A 124 -0.11 -2.15 -3.50
N ARG A 125 1.18 -1.82 -3.61
CA ARG A 125 2.25 -2.83 -3.49
C ARG A 125 2.18 -3.58 -2.17
N ARG A 126 2.07 -2.86 -1.05
CA ARG A 126 1.94 -3.45 0.29
C ARG A 126 0.67 -4.30 0.41
N CYS A 127 -0.48 -3.77 0.00
CA CYS A 127 -1.76 -4.49 0.06
C CYS A 127 -1.74 -5.77 -0.78
N ALA A 128 -1.04 -5.75 -1.92
CA ALA A 128 -0.87 -6.93 -2.75
C ALA A 128 -0.04 -8.00 -2.03
N VAL A 129 1.09 -7.63 -1.42
CA VAL A 129 1.89 -8.55 -0.60
C VAL A 129 1.09 -9.16 0.55
N ASP A 130 0.28 -8.34 1.24
CA ASP A 130 -0.55 -8.81 2.35
C ASP A 130 -1.57 -9.89 1.91
N GLN A 131 -2.02 -9.82 0.65
CA GLN A 131 -2.97 -10.76 0.05
C GLN A 131 -2.31 -11.95 -0.67
N LEU A 132 -0.98 -11.92 -0.88
CA LEU A 132 -0.27 -13.06 -1.45
C LEU A 132 -0.26 -14.23 -0.48
N THR A 133 -0.65 -15.39 -1.00
CA THR A 133 -0.58 -16.70 -0.32
C THR A 133 0.37 -17.65 -1.04
N SER A 134 0.66 -17.40 -2.32
CA SER A 134 1.68 -18.15 -3.08
C SER A 134 3.07 -17.90 -2.51
N LEU A 135 3.67 -18.96 -1.95
CA LEU A 135 5.04 -18.92 -1.47
C LEU A 135 6.03 -18.59 -2.59
N GLU A 136 5.80 -19.07 -3.81
CA GLU A 136 6.65 -18.78 -4.97
C GLU A 136 6.73 -17.26 -5.24
N TYR A 137 5.60 -16.57 -5.29
CA TYR A 137 5.57 -15.12 -5.50
C TYR A 137 6.17 -14.33 -4.33
N LEU A 138 5.91 -14.77 -3.09
CA LEU A 138 6.52 -14.16 -1.91
C LEU A 138 8.04 -14.28 -1.93
N LEU A 139 8.58 -15.41 -2.37
CA LEU A 139 10.02 -15.62 -2.52
C LEU A 139 10.62 -14.74 -3.60
N VAL A 140 9.95 -14.61 -4.77
CA VAL A 140 10.39 -13.70 -5.84
C VAL A 140 10.51 -12.26 -5.32
N ILE A 141 9.50 -11.79 -4.60
CA ILE A 141 9.49 -10.44 -4.02
C ILE A 141 10.61 -10.29 -2.98
N ALA A 142 10.72 -11.23 -2.04
CA ALA A 142 11.72 -11.17 -0.98
C ALA A 142 13.16 -11.16 -1.53
N ARG A 143 13.39 -11.82 -2.67
CA ARG A 143 14.70 -11.91 -3.33
C ARG A 143 15.05 -10.66 -4.12
N HIS A 144 14.09 -10.12 -4.87
CA HIS A 144 14.40 -9.18 -5.96
C HIS A 144 13.79 -7.79 -5.82
N HIS A 145 12.85 -7.59 -4.89
CA HIS A 145 12.22 -6.28 -4.74
C HIS A 145 13.20 -5.28 -4.10
N GLN A 146 13.26 -4.07 -4.66
CA GLN A 146 14.21 -3.02 -4.21
C GLN A 146 13.71 -2.23 -3.00
N ASP A 147 12.40 -2.15 -2.81
CA ASP A 147 11.77 -1.51 -1.64
C ASP A 147 11.81 -2.47 -0.43
N GLY A 148 12.65 -2.14 0.55
CA GLY A 148 12.82 -2.93 1.78
C GLY A 148 11.52 -3.10 2.60
N ASN A 149 10.56 -2.18 2.51
CA ASN A 149 9.26 -2.35 3.18
C ASN A 149 8.42 -3.45 2.53
N ILE A 150 8.48 -3.56 1.20
CA ILE A 150 7.81 -4.62 0.45
C ILE A 150 8.49 -5.96 0.74
N VAL A 151 9.83 -6.00 0.80
CA VAL A 151 10.60 -7.18 1.24
C VAL A 151 10.23 -7.60 2.66
N LYS A 152 10.10 -6.65 3.60
CA LYS A 152 9.65 -6.90 4.98
C LYS A 152 8.25 -7.51 5.05
N GLY A 153 7.34 -6.99 4.22
CA GLY A 153 5.98 -7.52 4.08
C GLY A 153 6.04 -8.98 3.61
N ALA A 154 6.79 -9.25 2.55
CA ALA A 154 6.95 -10.61 2.00
C ALA A 154 7.57 -11.55 3.03
N PHE A 155 8.63 -11.13 3.73
CA PHE A 155 9.22 -11.88 4.83
C PHE A 155 8.20 -12.20 5.94
N SER A 156 7.35 -11.23 6.31
CA SER A 156 6.34 -11.43 7.35
C SER A 156 5.32 -12.49 6.93
N ARG A 157 4.94 -12.53 5.65
CA ARG A 157 4.06 -13.56 5.07
C ARG A 157 4.75 -14.92 5.00
N ILE A 158 6.00 -14.98 4.54
CA ILE A 158 6.80 -16.22 4.50
C ILE A 158 6.94 -16.78 5.91
N LYS A 159 7.32 -15.96 6.89
CA LYS A 159 7.44 -16.37 8.30
C LYS A 159 6.12 -16.94 8.85
N ALA A 160 4.99 -16.37 8.47
CA ALA A 160 3.68 -16.83 8.93
C ALA A 160 3.29 -18.19 8.35
N VAL A 161 3.69 -18.49 7.10
CA VAL A 161 3.24 -19.69 6.38
C VAL A 161 4.29 -20.81 6.35
N ALA A 162 5.58 -20.47 6.32
CA ALA A 162 6.70 -21.39 6.17
C ALA A 162 7.96 -20.91 6.95
N PRO A 163 7.90 -20.78 8.28
CA PRO A 163 9.03 -20.28 9.09
C PRO A 163 10.28 -21.16 9.00
N VAL A 164 10.12 -22.46 8.73
CA VAL A 164 11.23 -23.42 8.58
C VAL A 164 12.14 -23.08 7.40
N LEU A 165 11.64 -22.39 6.38
CA LEU A 165 12.42 -22.01 5.22
C LEU A 165 13.37 -20.85 5.52
N LEU A 166 13.18 -20.10 6.60
CA LEU A 166 13.94 -18.87 6.83
C LEU A 166 15.45 -19.11 6.93
N GLU A 167 15.90 -20.22 7.51
CA GLU A 167 17.32 -20.57 7.52
C GLU A 167 17.87 -20.93 6.14
N GLU A 168 17.09 -21.63 5.33
CA GLU A 168 17.43 -21.96 3.94
C GLU A 168 17.55 -20.66 3.13
N LEU A 169 16.55 -19.78 3.22
CA LEU A 169 16.55 -18.48 2.57
C LEU A 169 17.76 -17.62 2.99
N PHE A 170 18.17 -17.69 4.25
CA PHE A 170 19.34 -16.95 4.73
C PHE A 170 20.63 -17.37 4.01
N ARG A 171 20.79 -18.68 3.77
CA ARG A 171 21.96 -19.26 3.12
C ARG A 171 21.96 -19.00 1.61
N GLU A 172 20.78 -19.06 0.99
CA GLU A 172 20.63 -18.96 -0.46
C GLU A 172 20.69 -17.53 -1.00
N PHE A 173 20.18 -16.53 -0.27
CA PHE A 173 19.93 -15.20 -0.83
C PHE A 173 20.85 -14.13 -0.28
N GLU A 174 21.31 -13.22 -1.14
CA GLU A 174 22.19 -12.10 -0.80
C GLU A 174 21.44 -10.77 -0.55
N ASN A 175 20.12 -10.74 -0.74
CA ASN A 175 19.32 -9.53 -0.50
C ASN A 175 19.52 -9.06 0.96
N PRO A 176 20.11 -7.86 1.19
CA PRO A 176 20.55 -7.43 2.51
C PRO A 176 19.37 -7.18 3.45
N ASP A 177 18.25 -6.63 2.95
CA ASP A 177 17.05 -6.39 3.75
C ASP A 177 16.43 -7.70 4.20
N LEU A 178 16.30 -8.68 3.30
CA LEU A 178 15.78 -10.01 3.64
C LEU A 178 16.68 -10.69 4.69
N ARG A 179 18.01 -10.67 4.49
CA ARG A 179 18.98 -11.23 5.45
C ARG A 179 18.84 -10.58 6.82
N PHE A 180 18.72 -9.25 6.86
CA PHE A 180 18.51 -8.51 8.09
C PHE A 180 17.24 -8.97 8.83
N TYR A 181 16.11 -9.08 8.11
CA TYR A 181 14.84 -9.52 8.72
C TYR A 181 14.90 -10.97 9.23
N ILE A 182 15.52 -11.87 8.47
CA ILE A 182 15.71 -13.27 8.90
C ILE A 182 16.56 -13.34 10.15
N LEU A 183 17.73 -12.70 10.17
CA LEU A 183 18.63 -12.75 11.33
C LEU A 183 17.99 -12.16 12.58
N ARG A 184 17.22 -11.07 12.46
CA ARG A 184 16.45 -10.51 13.58
C ARG A 184 15.43 -11.50 14.12
N HIS A 185 14.77 -12.26 13.24
CA HIS A 185 13.84 -13.29 13.67
C HIS A 185 14.53 -14.48 14.33
N LEU A 186 15.58 -15.03 13.71
CA LEU A 186 16.34 -16.17 14.26
C LEU A 186 16.94 -15.83 15.62
N LEU A 187 17.49 -14.62 15.80
CA LEU A 187 17.95 -14.14 17.10
C LEU A 187 16.82 -14.10 18.13
N SER A 188 15.65 -13.57 17.75
CA SER A 188 14.49 -13.53 18.63
C SER A 188 14.07 -14.93 19.08
N VAL A 189 14.10 -15.92 18.17
CA VAL A 189 13.79 -17.31 18.50
C VAL A 189 14.85 -17.90 19.42
N ALA A 190 16.14 -17.73 19.10
CA ALA A 190 17.25 -18.24 19.91
C ALA A 190 17.23 -17.71 21.35
N LEU A 191 16.82 -16.46 21.57
CA LEU A 191 16.65 -15.90 22.91
C LEU A 191 15.47 -16.54 23.65
N GLN A 192 14.35 -16.77 22.98
CA GLN A 192 13.18 -17.42 23.56
C GLN A 192 13.44 -18.88 23.91
N THR A 193 14.28 -19.57 23.12
CA THR A 193 14.63 -20.98 23.30
C THR A 193 15.93 -21.21 24.05
N GLN A 194 16.59 -20.15 24.54
CA GLN A 194 17.87 -20.21 25.26
C GLN A 194 19.05 -20.79 24.43
N LEU A 195 18.99 -20.69 23.10
CA LEU A 195 20.00 -21.16 22.15
C LEU A 195 20.90 -20.03 21.61
N LEU A 196 21.08 -18.94 22.37
CA LEU A 196 21.84 -17.77 21.92
C LEU A 196 23.28 -18.10 21.52
N ALA A 197 23.98 -18.94 22.29
CA ALA A 197 25.36 -19.31 21.99
C ALA A 197 25.50 -20.10 20.67
N GLU A 198 24.50 -20.92 20.35
CA GLU A 198 24.46 -21.63 19.07
C GLU A 198 24.19 -20.67 17.90
N PHE A 199 23.27 -19.72 18.09
CA PHE A 199 23.01 -18.67 17.11
C PHE A 199 24.25 -17.82 16.82
N GLU A 200 24.97 -17.35 17.84
CA GLU A 200 26.20 -16.56 17.67
C GLU A 200 27.32 -17.36 16.98
N ARG A 201 27.40 -18.66 17.25
CA ARG A 201 28.33 -19.59 16.59
C ARG A 201 28.02 -19.75 15.10
N LEU A 202 26.75 -19.82 14.73
CA LEU A 202 26.29 -20.02 13.34
C LEU A 202 26.29 -18.72 12.52
N HIS A 203 26.12 -17.56 13.18
CA HIS A 203 25.99 -16.25 12.52
C HIS A 203 26.97 -15.21 13.10
N PRO A 204 28.29 -15.46 13.07
CA PRO A 204 29.28 -14.61 13.74
C PRO A 204 29.37 -13.18 13.17
N SER A 205 28.99 -12.98 11.90
CA SER A 205 28.95 -11.66 11.27
C SER A 205 27.74 -10.81 11.70
N TYR A 206 26.64 -11.44 12.11
CA TYR A 206 25.44 -10.71 12.56
C TYR A 206 25.64 -10.06 13.94
N THR A 207 26.44 -10.70 14.80
CA THR A 207 26.88 -10.18 16.09
C THR A 207 27.75 -8.92 15.97
N THR A 208 28.06 -8.46 14.75
CA THR A 208 28.98 -7.34 14.51
C THR A 208 28.32 -6.17 13.77
N GLN A 209 27.06 -6.29 13.35
CA GLN A 209 26.41 -5.28 12.50
C GLN A 209 24.95 -5.09 12.86
N VAL A 210 24.70 -4.30 13.91
CA VAL A 210 23.35 -3.81 14.21
C VAL A 210 23.27 -2.35 13.83
N LEU A 211 22.20 -2.03 13.13
CA LEU A 211 21.82 -0.68 12.73
C LEU A 211 21.48 0.13 13.97
N LYS A 212 22.31 1.12 14.30
CA LYS A 212 21.97 2.09 15.34
C LYS A 212 21.08 3.16 14.72
N GLU A 213 19.83 3.24 15.13
CA GLU A 213 18.94 4.38 14.82
C GLU A 213 19.52 5.67 15.45
N LEU A 214 20.11 6.55 14.64
CA LEU A 214 20.55 7.88 15.09
C LEU A 214 19.46 8.94 14.81
N PRO A 215 19.13 9.83 15.77
CA PRO A 215 18.13 10.88 15.57
C PRO A 215 18.59 11.93 14.53
N CYS A 216 17.67 12.41 13.68
CA CYS A 216 17.93 13.29 12.52
C CYS A 216 18.38 14.74 12.84
N ASN A 217 18.89 15.01 14.04
CA ASN A 217 19.30 16.37 14.41
C ASN A 217 20.57 16.83 13.68
N ASP A 218 21.26 15.90 12.97
CA ASP A 218 22.47 16.14 12.16
C ASP A 218 22.20 16.15 10.63
N CYS A 219 20.93 16.22 10.21
CA CYS A 219 20.48 16.22 8.81
C CYS A 219 20.39 17.65 8.24
N ASN A 220 20.98 17.96 7.08
CA ASN A 220 20.93 19.32 6.48
C ASN A 220 19.59 19.71 5.80
N GLY A 221 18.52 18.96 6.05
CA GLY A 221 17.21 19.17 5.41
C GLY A 221 17.15 18.77 3.92
N LYS A 222 18.22 18.24 3.33
CA LYS A 222 18.27 17.73 1.94
C LYS A 222 18.46 16.21 1.85
N GLY A 223 18.31 15.49 2.96
CA GLY A 223 18.54 14.05 3.01
C GLY A 223 20.02 13.67 2.92
N MET A 224 20.94 14.50 3.45
CA MET A 224 22.36 14.15 3.58
C MET A 224 22.87 14.48 4.99
N ILE A 225 23.81 13.68 5.49
CA ILE A 225 24.51 13.88 6.78
C ILE A 225 25.98 14.26 6.55
N ASN A 226 26.54 15.11 7.42
CA ASN A 226 27.92 15.58 7.32
C ASN A 226 28.86 14.66 8.10
N ARG A 227 29.76 13.96 7.41
CA ARG A 227 30.83 13.15 8.00
C ARG A 227 32.17 13.84 7.82
N GLY A 228 32.44 14.87 8.62
CA GLY A 228 33.80 15.42 8.81
C GLY A 228 34.57 15.71 7.51
N MET A 229 33.87 16.22 6.48
CA MET A 229 34.30 16.70 5.15
C MET A 229 33.58 16.07 3.93
N GLU A 230 32.75 15.03 4.10
CA GLU A 230 31.93 14.47 3.00
C GLU A 230 30.45 14.26 3.38
N TRP A 231 29.55 14.42 2.41
CA TRP A 231 28.09 14.29 2.56
C TRP A 231 27.59 12.98 1.92
N THR A 232 26.86 12.14 2.66
CA THR A 232 26.27 10.87 2.17
C THR A 232 24.75 10.86 2.21
N ASP A 233 24.11 10.24 1.21
CA ASP A 233 22.66 10.16 1.05
C ASP A 233 21.96 9.41 2.21
N CYS A 234 20.84 9.98 2.68
CA CYS A 234 19.88 9.36 3.58
C CYS A 234 18.61 8.98 2.81
N TYR A 235 18.05 7.80 3.08
CA TYR A 235 16.78 7.37 2.49
C TYR A 235 15.66 8.41 2.73
N PRO A 236 14.71 8.60 1.78
CA PRO A 236 13.76 9.70 1.82
C PRO A 236 12.85 9.57 3.04
N CYS A 237 13.09 10.42 4.03
CA CYS A 237 12.46 10.39 5.33
C CYS A 237 11.44 11.54 5.44
N GLY A 238 10.17 11.20 5.61
CA GLY A 238 9.06 12.14 5.86
C GLY A 238 9.12 12.77 7.27
N GLY A 239 10.22 13.45 7.60
CA GLY A 239 10.38 14.22 8.84
C GLY A 239 10.77 13.42 10.10
N LYS A 240 11.11 12.12 9.95
CA LYS A 240 11.70 11.29 11.01
C LYS A 240 12.82 10.42 10.38
N GLY A 241 13.98 11.02 10.16
CA GLY A 241 15.13 10.31 9.57
C GLY A 241 15.93 9.54 10.62
N TYR A 242 16.39 8.35 10.24
CA TYR A 242 17.43 7.60 10.95
C TYR A 242 18.62 7.41 10.02
N VAL A 243 19.83 7.50 10.56
CA VAL A 243 21.05 7.06 9.87
C VAL A 243 21.33 5.62 10.23
N MET A 244 21.65 4.80 9.23
CA MET A 244 22.05 3.40 9.40
C MET A 244 23.56 3.37 9.66
N GLU A 245 23.97 3.29 10.93
CA GLU A 245 25.39 3.08 11.29
C GLU A 245 25.59 1.63 11.74
N TYR A 246 26.54 0.94 11.11
CA TYR A 246 26.97 -0.39 11.50
C TYR A 246 27.84 -0.28 12.76
N VAL A 247 27.27 -0.62 13.91
CA VAL A 247 28.01 -0.67 15.17
C VAL A 247 28.10 -2.11 15.64
N SER A 248 29.30 -2.53 16.03
CA SER A 248 29.55 -3.79 16.71
C SER A 248 28.97 -3.72 18.13
N ILE A 249 27.78 -4.29 18.32
CA ILE A 249 27.14 -4.42 19.64
C ILE A 249 26.71 -5.88 19.82
N SER A 250 26.64 -6.35 21.07
CA SER A 250 26.23 -7.72 21.34
C SER A 250 24.81 -7.99 20.82
N ALA A 251 24.51 -9.23 20.45
CA ALA A 251 23.18 -9.62 19.97
C ALA A 251 22.06 -9.26 20.96
N ARG A 252 22.39 -9.17 22.26
CA ARG A 252 21.47 -8.76 23.34
C ARG A 252 21.14 -7.26 23.31
N GLU A 253 22.10 -6.41 22.98
CA GLU A 253 21.93 -4.95 22.85
C GLU A 253 21.22 -4.57 21.55
N ALA A 254 21.27 -5.45 20.54
CA ALA A 254 20.68 -5.26 19.22
C ALA A 254 19.16 -5.11 19.20
N LEU A 255 18.46 -5.76 20.14
CA LEU A 255 17.00 -5.86 20.18
C LEU A 255 16.33 -4.79 21.05
N GLN A 256 17.10 -4.13 21.92
CA GLN A 256 16.59 -3.07 22.80
C GLN A 256 16.53 -1.70 22.11
N LYS A 257 17.05 -1.61 20.88
CA LYS A 257 17.02 -0.46 20.00
C LYS A 257 16.13 -0.78 18.80
#